data_AF-A0A8E0VIP3-F1
#
_entry.id   AF-A0A8E0VIP3-F1
#
_cell.length_a   1.000
_cell.length_b   1.000
_cell.length_c   1.000
_cell.angle_alpha   90.00
_cell.angle_beta   90.00
_cell.angle_gamma   90.00
#
_symmetry.space_group_name_H-M   'P 1'
#
loop_
_entity.id
_entity.type
_entity.pdbx_description
1 polymer ?
#
loop_
_entity_poly.entity_id
_entity_poly.type
_entity_poly.pdbx_seq_one_letter_code
_entity_poly.pdbx_strand_id
1 'polypeptide(L)'
;MPTPKDGAHVLYSSLPDEWDQKVMSYVNENWNEKNRLDSLYPIMLKLEQAFGPGWRLDNVIDYKVEDPEAVPQSTINFCFGKDPTIYSIWRQRVPDNPISL
;
A
#
# COMPACT_ATOMS: atom_id res chain seq x y z
N MET A 1 -1.80 -29.52 11.12
CA MET A 1 -2.88 -28.54 10.91
C MET A 1 -2.25 -27.32 10.25
N PRO A 2 -2.71 -26.83 9.09
CA PRO A 2 -2.20 -25.55 8.61
C PRO A 2 -2.58 -24.50 9.65
N THR A 3 -1.59 -23.80 10.20
CA THR A 3 -1.79 -22.59 11.01
C THR A 3 -2.63 -21.60 10.21
N PRO A 4 -3.47 -20.76 10.84
CA PRO A 4 -4.08 -19.64 10.14
C PRO A 4 -2.96 -18.92 9.40
N LYS A 5 -3.12 -18.66 8.09
CA LYS A 5 -2.32 -17.64 7.45
C LYS A 5 -2.64 -16.37 8.23
N ASP A 6 -1.75 -15.93 9.10
CA ASP A 6 -1.85 -14.62 9.70
C ASP A 6 -1.81 -13.65 8.52
N GLY A 7 -2.98 -13.14 8.14
CA GLY A 7 -3.17 -12.35 6.94
C GLY A 7 -2.43 -11.02 7.00
N ALA A 8 -2.59 -10.23 5.95
CA ALA A 8 -2.22 -8.84 5.98
C ALA A 8 -3.11 -8.09 6.99
N HIS A 9 -2.49 -7.31 7.87
CA HIS A 9 -3.15 -6.47 8.86
C HIS A 9 -2.80 -5.00 8.63
N VAL A 10 -3.80 -4.13 8.70
CA VAL A 10 -3.61 -2.67 8.56
C VAL A 10 -2.96 -2.12 9.83
N LEU A 11 -1.91 -1.32 9.65
CA LEU A 11 -1.25 -0.56 10.72
C LEU A 11 -1.71 0.91 10.71
N TYR A 12 -1.92 1.45 9.52
CA TYR A 12 -2.40 2.81 9.27
C TYR A 12 -3.11 2.88 7.92
N SER A 13 -4.17 3.68 7.82
CA SER A 13 -4.80 3.99 6.54
C SER A 13 -5.39 5.40 6.59
N SER A 14 -5.17 6.15 5.52
CA SER A 14 -5.89 7.40 5.22
C SER A 14 -6.73 7.29 3.95
N LEU A 15 -6.80 6.11 3.33
CA LEU A 15 -7.60 5.91 2.13
C LEU A 15 -9.07 6.30 2.36
N PRO A 16 -9.77 6.80 1.32
CA PRO A 16 -11.19 7.10 1.41
C PRO A 16 -12.01 5.85 1.74
N ASP A 17 -13.19 6.06 2.33
CA ASP A 17 -14.04 4.98 2.85
C ASP A 17 -14.19 3.80 1.88
N GLU A 18 -14.13 2.59 2.43
CA GLU A 18 -14.16 1.27 1.77
C GLU A 18 -12.92 0.85 0.97
N TRP A 19 -11.98 1.75 0.68
CA TRP A 19 -10.79 1.38 -0.09
C TRP A 19 -9.77 0.60 0.71
N ASP A 20 -9.68 0.86 2.01
CA ASP A 20 -8.85 0.05 2.92
C ASP A 20 -9.24 -1.43 2.85
N GLN A 21 -10.54 -1.75 2.97
CA GLN A 21 -11.05 -3.11 2.89
C GLN A 21 -10.82 -3.73 1.51
N LYS A 22 -11.04 -2.97 0.42
CA LYS A 22 -10.81 -3.45 -0.96
C LYS A 22 -9.33 -3.77 -1.21
N VAL A 23 -8.43 -2.90 -0.77
CA VAL A 23 -6.99 -3.12 -0.86
C VAL A 23 -6.60 -4.35 -0.04
N MET A 24 -7.06 -4.44 1.21
CA MET A 24 -6.68 -5.55 2.09
C MET A 24 -7.26 -6.90 1.68
N SER A 25 -8.46 -6.95 1.09
CA SER A 25 -8.99 -8.19 0.47
C SER A 25 -8.06 -8.65 -0.64
N TYR A 26 -7.70 -7.73 -1.54
CA TYR A 26 -6.79 -8.05 -2.66
C TYR A 26 -5.43 -8.51 -2.16
N VAL A 27 -4.82 -7.79 -1.21
CA VAL A 27 -3.51 -8.12 -0.64
C VAL A 27 -3.54 -9.52 -0.02
N ASN A 28 -4.57 -9.85 0.77
CA ASN A 28 -4.71 -11.16 1.40
C ASN A 28 -4.91 -12.31 0.40
N GLU A 29 -5.66 -12.06 -0.67
CA GLU A 29 -5.94 -13.05 -1.73
C GLU A 29 -4.71 -13.33 -2.62
N ASN A 30 -3.91 -12.30 -2.88
CA ASN A 30 -2.86 -12.34 -3.92
C ASN A 30 -1.45 -12.46 -3.35
N TRP A 31 -1.26 -12.30 -2.04
CA TRP A 31 0.07 -12.34 -1.42
C TRP A 31 0.87 -13.60 -1.77
N ASN A 32 2.10 -13.37 -2.24
CA ASN A 32 3.06 -14.42 -2.53
C ASN A 32 4.41 -14.10 -1.87
N GLU A 33 4.81 -14.87 -0.87
CA GLU A 33 6.06 -14.68 -0.13
C GLU A 33 7.32 -14.69 -1.00
N LYS A 34 7.30 -15.37 -2.15
CA LYS A 34 8.43 -15.44 -3.09
C LYS A 34 8.51 -14.22 -4.01
N ASN A 35 7.37 -13.60 -4.32
CA ASN A 35 7.22 -12.50 -5.27
C ASN A 35 6.38 -11.38 -4.65
N ARG A 36 6.81 -10.91 -3.47
CA ARG A 36 6.01 -10.05 -2.57
C ARG A 36 5.48 -8.80 -3.26
N LEU A 37 6.37 -7.98 -3.81
CA LEU A 37 6.00 -6.72 -4.46
C LEU A 37 5.23 -6.93 -5.76
N ASP A 38 5.69 -7.85 -6.61
CA ASP A 38 5.06 -8.14 -7.91
C ASP A 38 3.61 -8.63 -7.73
N SER A 39 3.36 -9.42 -6.67
CA SER A 39 2.02 -9.92 -6.35
C SER A 39 1.01 -8.82 -6.01
N LEU A 40 1.49 -7.63 -5.65
CA LEU A 40 0.69 -6.48 -5.25
C LEU A 40 0.64 -5.38 -6.34
N TYR A 41 1.41 -5.52 -7.42
CA TYR A 41 1.37 -4.56 -8.52
C TYR A 41 -0.04 -4.30 -9.09
N PRO A 42 -0.92 -5.32 -9.27
CA PRO A 42 -2.21 -5.06 -9.89
C PRO A 42 -3.20 -4.28 -9.00
N ILE A 43 -3.04 -4.24 -7.67
CA ILE A 43 -3.87 -3.34 -6.84
C ILE A 43 -3.48 -1.87 -7.07
N MET A 44 -2.21 -1.58 -7.33
CA MET A 44 -1.77 -0.23 -7.69
C MET A 44 -2.46 0.25 -8.97
N LEU A 45 -2.60 -0.60 -9.99
CA LEU A 45 -3.33 -0.25 -11.22
C LEU A 45 -4.80 0.11 -10.98
N LYS A 46 -5.47 -0.59 -10.06
CA LYS A 46 -6.86 -0.27 -9.67
C LYS A 46 -6.95 1.08 -8.96
N LEU A 47 -5.98 1.37 -8.10
CA LEU A 47 -5.87 2.65 -7.40
C LEU A 47 -5.55 3.79 -8.38
N GLU A 48 -4.71 3.55 -9.39
CA GLU A 48 -4.44 4.51 -10.48
C GLU A 48 -5.71 4.85 -11.27
N GLN A 49 -6.52 3.84 -11.59
CA GLN A 49 -7.79 4.05 -12.29
C GLN A 49 -8.81 4.83 -11.46
N ALA A 50 -8.83 4.62 -10.14
CA ALA A 50 -9.81 5.25 -9.24
C ALA A 50 -9.42 6.68 -8.83
N PHE A 51 -8.14 6.92 -8.56
CA PHE A 51 -7.68 8.15 -7.93
C PHE A 51 -6.69 8.95 -8.77
N GLY A 52 -6.22 8.38 -9.87
CA GLY A 52 -5.20 8.96 -10.74
C GLY A 52 -3.81 8.36 -10.48
N PRO A 53 -2.84 8.66 -11.36
CA PRO A 53 -1.55 7.98 -11.42
C PRO A 53 -0.63 8.36 -10.25
N GLY A 54 0.48 7.60 -10.13
CA GLY A 54 1.58 7.92 -9.22
C GLY A 54 1.57 7.11 -7.92
N TRP A 55 0.95 5.93 -7.93
CA TRP A 55 0.96 5.03 -6.79
C TRP A 55 2.32 4.34 -6.65
N ARG A 56 2.76 4.20 -5.41
CA ARG A 56 4.01 3.60 -4.99
C ARG A 56 3.71 2.44 -4.04
N LEU A 57 4.62 1.46 -4.05
CA LEU A 57 4.64 0.37 -3.09
C LEU A 57 6.06 0.26 -2.55
N ASP A 58 6.22 0.59 -1.27
CA ASP A 58 7.51 0.66 -0.60
C ASP A 58 7.54 -0.16 0.69
N ASN A 59 8.74 -0.49 1.14
CA ASN A 59 8.96 -0.99 2.49
C ASN A 59 9.35 0.19 3.39
N VAL A 60 8.63 0.39 4.49
CA VAL A 60 8.84 1.52 5.41
C VAL A 60 9.28 1.04 6.78
N ILE A 61 9.94 1.94 7.53
CA ILE A 61 10.42 1.67 8.89
C ILE A 61 9.38 2.13 9.93
N ASP A 62 8.68 3.24 9.67
CA ASP A 62 7.66 3.79 10.56
C ASP A 62 6.25 3.43 10.06
N TYR A 63 5.44 2.86 10.95
CA TYR A 63 4.14 2.30 10.64
C TYR A 63 2.98 3.31 10.76
N LYS A 64 3.20 4.46 11.40
CA LYS A 64 2.13 5.39 11.83
C LYS A 64 2.04 6.69 11.06
N VAL A 65 2.86 6.89 10.03
CA VAL A 65 3.01 8.19 9.37
C VAL A 65 2.72 8.06 7.88
N GLU A 66 2.07 9.07 7.31
CA GLU A 66 2.03 9.27 5.87
C GLU A 66 3.41 9.70 5.38
N ASP A 67 3.83 9.23 4.21
CA ASP A 67 5.02 9.79 3.58
C ASP A 67 4.81 11.31 3.37
N PRO A 68 5.78 12.18 3.72
CA PRO A 68 5.65 13.62 3.52
C PRO A 68 5.35 14.02 2.06
N GLU A 69 5.75 13.18 1.10
CA GLU A 69 5.47 13.34 -0.32
C GLU A 69 4.10 12.77 -0.73
N ALA A 70 3.35 12.14 0.16
CA ALA A 70 2.06 11.57 -0.15
C ALA A 70 1.00 12.63 -0.43
N VAL A 71 0.11 12.31 -1.36
CA VAL A 71 -1.17 13.01 -1.50
C VAL A 71 -2.01 12.71 -0.24
N PRO A 72 -2.68 13.69 0.36
CA PRO A 72 -3.57 13.43 1.48
C PRO A 72 -4.61 12.36 1.13
N GLN A 73 -4.98 11.53 2.11
CA GLN A 73 -5.96 10.46 1.96
C GLN A 73 -5.59 9.41 0.89
N SER A 74 -4.30 9.08 0.78
CA SER A 74 -3.83 8.14 -0.24
C SER A 74 -2.94 7.03 0.29
N THR A 75 -2.80 6.88 1.61
CA THR A 75 -1.82 5.98 2.20
C THR A 75 -2.48 4.80 2.90
N ILE A 76 -1.90 3.61 2.75
CA ILE A 76 -2.18 2.44 3.58
C ILE A 76 -0.89 1.70 3.92
N ASN A 77 -0.66 1.48 5.21
CA ASN A 77 0.46 0.73 5.74
C ASN A 77 -0.03 -0.58 6.33
N PHE A 78 0.62 -1.70 6.02
CA PHE A 78 0.23 -3.03 6.48
C PHE A 78 1.43 -3.95 6.65
N CYS A 79 1.25 -5.04 7.41
CA CYS A 79 2.24 -6.10 7.56
C CYS A 79 1.57 -7.48 7.46
N PHE A 80 2.36 -8.55 7.34
CA PHE A 80 1.87 -9.92 7.27
C PHE A 80 2.31 -10.72 8.49
N GLY A 81 1.36 -11.18 9.30
CA GLY A 81 1.63 -12.02 10.46
C GLY A 81 2.80 -11.56 11.33
N LYS A 82 3.84 -12.40 11.43
CA LYS A 82 5.07 -12.13 12.21
C LYS A 82 6.18 -11.45 11.40
N ASP A 83 5.96 -11.14 10.12
CA ASP A 83 6.95 -10.45 9.29
C ASP A 83 7.15 -9.03 9.85
N PRO A 84 8.39 -8.64 10.24
CA PRO A 84 8.66 -7.30 10.74
C PRO A 84 8.61 -6.24 9.63
N THR A 85 8.50 -6.65 8.36
CA THR A 85 8.43 -5.74 7.21
C THR A 85 7.06 -5.07 7.16
N ILE A 86 7.09 -3.73 7.12
CA ILE A 86 5.91 -2.91 6.88
C ILE A 86 5.91 -2.50 5.41
N TYR A 87 4.79 -2.75 4.75
CA TYR A 87 4.54 -2.34 3.38
C TYR A 87 3.67 -1.09 3.40
N SER A 88 3.99 -0.12 2.55
CA SER A 88 3.21 1.09 2.34
C SER A 88 2.78 1.18 0.89
N ILE A 89 1.49 1.35 0.66
CA ILE A 89 0.95 1.78 -0.63
C ILE A 89 0.49 3.22 -0.47
N TRP A 90 1.04 4.12 -1.27
CA TRP A 90 0.73 5.55 -1.18
C TRP A 90 0.82 6.21 -2.54
N ARG A 91 0.16 7.36 -2.72
CA ARG A 91 0.23 8.11 -3.97
C ARG A 91 1.18 9.29 -3.83
N GLN A 92 2.19 9.36 -4.68
CA GLN A 92 3.15 10.46 -4.68
C GLN A 92 2.50 11.74 -5.22
N ARG A 93 2.71 12.86 -4.51
CA ARG A 93 2.37 14.19 -4.98
C ARG A 93 3.28 14.53 -6.14
N VAL A 94 2.71 15.00 -7.25
CA VAL A 94 3.51 15.59 -8.32
C VAL A 94 4.11 16.89 -7.75
N PRO A 95 5.43 17.10 -7.81
CA PRO A 95 6.03 18.35 -7.36
C PRO A 95 5.37 19.53 -8.10
N ASP A 96 4.91 20.54 -7.38
CA ASP A 96 4.31 21.75 -7.97
C ASP A 96 5.28 22.50 -8.91
N ASN A 97 6.57 22.21 -8.81
CA ASN A 97 7.59 22.60 -9.77
C ASN A 97 8.21 21.34 -10.42
N PRO A 98 7.72 20.88 -11.58
CA PRO A 98 8.57 20.08 -12.43
C PRO A 98 9.73 20.99 -12.82
N ILE A 99 10.95 20.64 -12.41
CA ILE A 99 12.16 21.30 -12.90
C ILE A 99 12.02 21.33 -14.42
N SER A 100 11.86 22.53 -14.98
CA SER A 100 11.92 22.72 -16.42
C SER A 100 13.34 22.34 -16.82
N LEU A 101 13.48 21.17 -17.45
CA LEU A 101 14.72 20.72 -18.08
C LEU A 101 15.05 21.64 -19.26
#